data_AF-A0AAW7T893-F1
#
_entry.id   AF-A0AAW7T893-F1
#
_cell.length_a   1.000
_cell.length_b   1.000
_cell.length_c   1.000
_cell.angle_alpha   90.00
_cell.angle_beta   90.00
_cell.angle_gamma   90.00
#
_symmetry.space_group_name_H-M   'P 1'
#
loop_
_entity.id
_entity.type
_entity.pdbx_description
1 polymer ?
#
loop_
_entity_poly.entity_id
_entity_poly.type
_entity_poly.pdbx_seq_one_letter_code
_entity_poly.pdbx_strand_id
1 'polypeptide(L)'
;MQDIFEPKREPARSIYNAFQAEAMKRKGRHVEEWIVAEREAVFREATQQAQRFGLRVPSINEIEQAERYATGSIDYGAKWAYAIVEMMHKPAVW
;
A
#
# COMPACT_ATOMS: atom_id res chain seq x y z
N MET A 1 12.75 -8.71 16.27
CA MET A 1 12.53 -7.26 16.44
C MET A 1 11.09 -7.00 16.05
N GLN A 2 10.27 -6.45 16.94
CA GLN A 2 8.88 -6.15 16.63
C GLN A 2 8.85 -4.88 15.78
N ASP A 3 8.18 -4.92 14.63
CA ASP A 3 7.96 -3.74 13.81
C ASP A 3 6.94 -2.83 14.51
N ILE A 4 7.41 -1.69 15.02
CA ILE A 4 6.58 -0.76 15.78
C ILE A 4 5.58 0.00 14.89
N PHE A 5 5.83 0.05 13.58
CA PHE A 5 5.02 0.79 12.62
C PHE A 5 3.99 -0.10 11.92
N GLU A 6 4.09 -1.43 12.05
CA GLU A 6 3.12 -2.36 11.46
C GLU A 6 1.67 -1.99 11.87
N PRO A 7 0.78 -1.71 10.89
CA PRO A 7 -0.63 -1.48 11.17
C PRO A 7 -1.27 -2.70 11.85
N LYS A 8 -2.10 -2.46 12.86
CA LYS A 8 -2.70 -3.53 13.67
C LYS A 8 -4.11 -3.95 13.22
N ARG A 9 -4.69 -3.26 12.24
CA ARG A 9 -6.06 -3.44 11.79
C ARG A 9 -6.13 -3.58 10.28
N GLU A 10 -7.08 -4.40 9.84
CA GLU A 10 -7.45 -4.47 8.43
C GLU A 10 -8.24 -3.22 8.02
N PRO A 11 -8.09 -2.76 6.77
CA PRO A 11 -7.31 -3.37 5.69
C PRO A 11 -5.83 -2.95 5.62
N ALA A 12 -5.42 -1.97 6.44
CA ALA A 12 -4.07 -1.40 6.40
C ALA A 12 -2.97 -2.45 6.66
N ARG A 13 -3.21 -3.41 7.56
CA ARG A 13 -2.24 -4.45 7.88
C ARG A 13 -1.94 -5.37 6.69
N SER A 14 -2.97 -5.88 6.00
CA SER A 14 -2.75 -6.74 4.83
C SER A 14 -2.01 -6.00 3.71
N ILE A 15 -2.37 -4.74 3.46
CA ILE A 15 -1.71 -3.88 2.46
C ILE A 15 -0.23 -3.67 2.82
N TYR A 16 0.06 -3.35 4.09
CA TYR A 16 1.43 -3.24 4.60
C TYR A 16 2.23 -4.52 4.41
N ASN A 17 1.64 -5.67 4.74
CA ASN A 17 2.29 -6.96 4.63
C ASN A 17 2.57 -7.34 3.16
N ALA A 18 1.68 -6.98 2.24
CA ALA A 18 1.91 -7.16 0.80
C ALA A 18 3.10 -6.33 0.30
N PHE A 19 3.19 -5.08 0.75
CA PHE A 19 4.36 -4.23 0.49
C PHE A 19 5.64 -4.86 1.05
N GLN A 20 5.66 -5.23 2.33
CA GLN A 20 6.85 -5.82 2.98
C GLN A 20 7.30 -7.11 2.29
N ALA A 21 6.36 -7.97 1.90
CA ALA A 21 6.65 -9.21 1.19
C ALA A 21 7.30 -8.98 -0.19
N GLU A 22 6.90 -7.93 -0.91
CA GLU A 22 7.54 -7.56 -2.18
C GLU A 22 8.88 -6.84 -1.96
N ALA A 23 8.97 -6.00 -0.93
CA ALA A 23 10.21 -5.30 -0.56
C ALA A 23 11.35 -6.28 -0.18
N MET A 24 11.05 -7.50 0.28
CA MET A 24 12.07 -8.52 0.49
C MET A 24 12.76 -8.99 -0.80
N LYS A 25 12.16 -8.75 -1.97
CA LYS A 25 12.65 -9.17 -3.30
C LYS A 25 13.46 -8.10 -4.02
N ARG A 26 13.67 -6.95 -3.37
CA ARG A 26 14.45 -5.80 -3.85
C ARG A 26 15.87 -6.16 -4.26
N LYS A 27 16.49 -7.11 -3.55
CA LYS A 27 17.89 -7.50 -3.77
C LYS A 27 18.08 -8.05 -5.18
N GLY A 28 18.88 -7.34 -5.98
CA GLY A 28 19.24 -7.74 -7.34
C GLY A 28 18.30 -7.27 -8.44
N ARG A 29 17.29 -6.43 -8.13
CA ARG A 29 16.44 -5.75 -9.12
C ARG A 29 16.88 -4.30 -9.35
N HIS A 30 16.58 -3.75 -10.52
CA HIS A 30 16.73 -2.32 -10.76
C HIS A 30 15.70 -1.49 -9.97
N VAL A 31 16.04 -0.21 -9.74
CA VAL A 31 15.23 0.72 -8.93
C VAL A 31 13.89 1.06 -9.60
N GLU A 32 13.77 0.89 -10.89
CA GLU A 32 12.50 1.09 -11.58
C GLU A 32 11.63 -0.16 -11.46
N GLU A 33 12.24 -1.34 -11.56
CA GLU A 33 11.56 -2.63 -11.54
C GLU A 33 10.95 -2.96 -10.17
N TRP A 34 11.70 -2.73 -9.09
CA TRP A 34 11.21 -2.99 -7.72
C TRP A 34 10.05 -2.04 -7.33
N ILE A 35 10.03 -0.77 -7.79
CA ILE A 35 8.96 0.20 -7.48
C ILE A 35 7.67 -0.22 -8.16
N VAL A 36 7.76 -0.61 -9.44
CA VAL A 36 6.59 -1.10 -10.19
C VAL A 36 6.02 -2.34 -9.51
N ALA A 37 6.87 -3.31 -9.18
CA ALA A 37 6.44 -4.54 -8.52
C ALA A 37 5.76 -4.28 -7.16
N GLU A 38 6.29 -3.36 -6.36
CA GLU A 38 5.70 -2.97 -5.07
C GLU A 38 4.33 -2.33 -5.22
N ARG A 39 4.19 -1.39 -6.16
CA ARG A 39 2.91 -0.74 -6.45
C ARG A 39 1.87 -1.74 -6.94
N GLU A 40 2.26 -2.69 -7.79
CA GLU A 40 1.37 -3.76 -8.25
C GLU A 40 0.95 -4.69 -7.11
N ALA A 41 1.89 -5.09 -6.24
CA ALA A 41 1.59 -5.94 -5.08
C ALA A 41 0.60 -5.25 -4.13
N VAL A 42 0.84 -3.97 -3.84
CA VAL A 42 -0.02 -3.11 -3.01
C VAL A 42 -1.39 -2.92 -3.66
N PHE A 43 -1.44 -2.62 -4.95
CA PHE A 43 -2.70 -2.43 -5.69
C PHE A 43 -3.55 -3.69 -5.69
N ARG A 44 -2.94 -4.85 -5.93
CA ARG A 44 -3.62 -6.15 -5.90
C ARG A 44 -4.23 -6.42 -4.54
N GLU A 45 -3.45 -6.24 -3.47
CA GLU A 45 -3.93 -6.46 -2.11
C GLU A 45 -5.03 -5.45 -1.73
N ALA A 46 -4.83 -4.16 -2.01
CA ALA A 46 -5.81 -3.12 -1.74
C ALA A 46 -7.14 -3.39 -2.46
N THR A 47 -7.10 -3.89 -3.71
CA THR A 47 -8.30 -4.29 -4.46
C THR A 47 -9.02 -5.46 -3.79
N GLN A 48 -8.31 -6.50 -3.37
CA GLN A 48 -8.90 -7.65 -2.66
C GLN A 48 -9.54 -7.23 -1.33
N GLN A 49 -8.84 -6.39 -0.57
CA GLN A 49 -9.34 -5.86 0.69
C GLN A 49 -10.55 -4.94 0.49
N ALA A 50 -10.55 -4.11 -0.56
CA ALA A 50 -11.68 -3.25 -0.91
C ALA A 50 -12.94 -4.06 -1.14
N GLN A 51 -12.85 -5.10 -1.97
CA GLN A 51 -13.96 -6.01 -2.26
C GLN A 51 -14.43 -6.74 -1.01
N ARG A 52 -13.49 -7.25 -0.20
CA ARG A 52 -13.80 -7.97 1.05
C ARG A 52 -14.56 -7.14 2.07
N PHE A 53 -14.23 -5.86 2.20
CA PHE A 53 -14.82 -4.95 3.19
C PHE A 53 -15.90 -4.03 2.62
N GLY A 54 -16.27 -4.17 1.34
CA GLY A 54 -17.27 -3.31 0.69
C GLY A 54 -16.82 -1.85 0.57
N LEU A 55 -15.52 -1.61 0.41
CA LEU A 55 -14.92 -0.29 0.25
C LEU A 55 -14.72 0.05 -1.23
N ARG A 56 -14.46 1.32 -1.52
CA ARG A 56 -14.10 1.76 -2.87
C ARG A 56 -12.79 1.10 -3.28
N VAL A 57 -12.75 0.51 -4.47
CA VAL A 57 -11.50 0.02 -5.08
C VAL A 57 -10.65 1.23 -5.49
N PRO A 58 -9.42 1.37 -4.98
CA PRO A 58 -8.53 2.44 -5.40
C PRO A 58 -8.05 2.18 -6.83
N SER A 59 -7.67 3.22 -7.56
CA SER A 59 -6.98 3.10 -8.85
C SER A 59 -5.46 2.99 -8.66
N ILE A 60 -4.73 2.48 -9.66
CA ILE A 60 -3.27 2.43 -9.60
C ILE A 60 -2.64 3.83 -9.42
N ASN A 61 -3.23 4.86 -10.03
CA ASN A 61 -2.77 6.25 -9.87
C ASN A 61 -2.95 6.75 -8.42
N GLU A 62 -4.02 6.34 -7.74
CA GLU A 62 -4.21 6.66 -6.32
C GLU A 62 -3.19 5.95 -5.43
N ILE A 63 -2.82 4.70 -5.77
CA ILE A 63 -1.71 3.99 -5.10
C ILE A 63 -0.40 4.76 -5.25
N GLU A 64 -0.09 5.25 -6.45
CA GLU A 64 1.11 6.06 -6.71
C GLU A 64 1.10 7.40 -5.97
N GLN A 65 -0.05 8.07 -5.91
CA GLN A 65 -0.19 9.32 -5.16
C GLN A 65 -0.01 9.10 -3.66
N ALA A 66 -0.58 8.02 -3.12
CA ALA A 66 -0.39 7.63 -1.72
C ALA A 66 1.09 7.30 -1.42
N GLU A 67 1.78 6.65 -2.36
CA GLU A 67 3.20 6.31 -2.26
C GLU A 67 4.06 7.58 -2.18
N ARG A 68 3.87 8.51 -3.14
CA ARG A 68 4.56 9.81 -3.15
C ARG A 68 4.31 10.63 -1.88
N TYR A 69 3.10 10.54 -1.32
CA TYR A 69 2.75 11.21 -0.06
C TYR A 69 3.46 10.59 1.15
N ALA A 70 3.71 9.28 1.14
CA ALA A 70 4.41 8.57 2.20
C ALA A 70 5.93 8.73 2.13
N THR A 71 6.48 8.97 0.93
CA THR A 71 7.92 9.11 0.70
C THR A 71 8.58 10.11 1.64
N GLY A 72 9.68 9.70 2.26
CA GLY A 72 10.42 10.50 3.25
C GLY A 72 9.91 10.38 4.69
N SER A 73 8.80 9.68 4.94
CA SER A 73 8.32 9.39 6.29
C SER A 73 9.13 8.27 6.95
N ILE A 74 9.40 8.40 8.25
CA ILE A 74 10.09 7.36 9.04
C ILE A 74 9.31 6.04 9.09
N ASP A 75 8.00 6.12 8.96
CA ASP A 75 7.03 5.03 8.94
C ASP A 75 6.45 4.80 7.53
N TYR A 76 7.26 5.06 6.49
CA TYR A 76 6.88 5.03 5.06
C TYR A 76 5.84 3.98 4.69
N GLY A 77 6.12 2.69 4.95
CA GLY A 77 5.20 1.61 4.55
C GLY A 77 3.85 1.67 5.25
N ALA A 78 3.84 2.03 6.54
CA ALA A 78 2.62 2.16 7.32
C ALA A 78 1.81 3.37 6.87
N LYS A 79 2.47 4.52 6.67
CA LYS A 79 1.86 5.74 6.15
C LYS A 79 1.24 5.52 4.77
N TRP A 80 1.93 4.79 3.90
CA TRP A 80 1.40 4.44 2.58
C TRP A 80 0.13 3.59 2.69
N ALA A 81 0.15 2.55 3.52
CA ALA A 81 -1.02 1.70 3.75
C ALA A 81 -2.22 2.49 4.31
N TYR A 82 -1.99 3.37 5.30
CA TYR A 82 -3.07 4.20 5.84
C TYR A 82 -3.63 5.19 4.82
N ALA A 83 -2.78 5.84 4.03
CA ALA A 83 -3.23 6.76 2.99
C ALA A 83 -4.11 6.07 1.94
N ILE A 84 -3.79 4.81 1.56
CA ILE A 84 -4.63 4.01 0.67
C ILE A 84 -5.99 3.74 1.31
N VAL A 85 -6.01 3.29 2.56
CA VAL A 85 -7.26 3.00 3.28
C VAL A 85 -8.14 4.25 3.41
N GLU A 86 -7.54 5.41 3.69
CA GLU A 86 -8.28 6.68 3.70
C GLU A 86 -8.92 6.98 2.33
N MET A 87 -8.24 6.71 1.22
CA MET A 87 -8.81 6.87 -0.12
C MET A 87 -9.96 5.89 -0.39
N MET A 88 -9.84 4.64 0.07
CA MET A 88 -10.88 3.61 -0.07
C MET A 88 -12.18 3.97 0.69
N HIS A 89 -12.10 4.82 1.71
CA HIS A 89 -13.25 5.35 2.43
C HIS A 89 -13.86 6.61 1.78
N LYS A 90 -13.17 7.26 0.84
CA LYS A 90 -13.72 8.42 0.14
C LYS A 90 -14.73 7.99 -0.92
N PRO A 91 -15.81 8.77 -1.14
CA PRO A 91 -16.71 8.53 -2.26
C PRO A 91 -15.95 8.58 -3.59
N ALA A 92 -16.44 7.84 -4.59
CA ALA A 92 -15.95 7.98 -5.96
C ALA A 92 -16.16 9.44 -6.40
N VAL A 93 -15.08 10.16 -6.71
CA VAL A 93 -15.19 11.48 -7.33
C VAL A 93 -15.42 11.23 -8.81
N TRP A 94 -16.59 11.66 -9.30
CA TRP A 94 -17.04 11.52 -10.68
C TRP A 94 -16.54 12.70 -11.52
#